data_AF-A0A227JEE5-F1
#
_entry.id   AF-A0A227JEE5-F1
#
_cell.length_a   1.000
_cell.length_b   1.000
_cell.length_c   1.000
_cell.angle_alpha   90.00
_cell.angle_beta   90.00
_cell.angle_gamma   90.00
#
_symmetry.space_group_name_H-M   'P 1'
#
loop_
_entity.id
_entity.type
_entity.pdbx_description
1 polymer ?
#
loop_
_entity_poly.entity_id
_entity_poly.type
_entity_poly.pdbx_seq_one_letter_code
_entity_poly.pdbx_strand_id
1 'polypeptide(L)'
;MLNKMLLKKAAIFFLPLPLVFAEVLYLAHESVQSNLDHLLEKNIQIADEILFQIETENRTALIHPERCEQLQQNLMFERDIDEMLIVKGDEIICSSKLGHLSKPLSEYLTFRPNHALTFGQINGLDEPLLLVVTQGQQTYKAITIIDRDYFGATIGFNNDLRLKRSALFIHDDVVPAGASRKGTNPIAFNESKVFEYQALAEASDLFVEQKLISYII
;
A
#
# COMPACT_ATOMS: atom_id res chain seq x y z
N MET A 1 -45.21 -40.62 16.40
CA MET A 1 -44.69 -40.24 17.74
C MET A 1 -43.19 -40.46 17.74
N LEU A 2 -42.40 -39.39 17.70
CA LEU A 2 -40.94 -39.47 17.73
C LEU A 2 -40.52 -40.01 19.10
N ASN A 3 -39.91 -41.19 19.14
CA ASN A 3 -39.62 -41.90 20.39
C ASN A 3 -38.60 -41.07 21.20
N LYS A 4 -39.03 -40.50 22.34
CA LYS A 4 -38.22 -39.57 23.16
C LYS A 4 -36.83 -40.13 23.51
N MET A 5 -36.70 -41.45 23.57
CA MET A 5 -35.44 -42.15 23.83
C MET A 5 -34.47 -42.12 22.63
N LEU A 6 -34.99 -42.22 21.40
CA LEU A 6 -34.21 -42.03 20.17
C LEU A 6 -33.74 -40.58 20.03
N LEU A 7 -34.59 -39.61 20.38
CA LEU A 7 -34.25 -38.19 20.33
C LEU A 7 -33.11 -37.83 21.32
N LYS A 8 -33.16 -38.36 22.55
CA LYS A 8 -32.09 -38.16 23.54
C LYS A 8 -30.76 -38.76 23.11
N LYS A 9 -30.78 -39.97 22.52
CA LYS A 9 -29.57 -40.63 22.01
C LYS A 9 -28.97 -39.87 20.83
N ALA A 10 -29.81 -39.42 19.89
CA ALA A 10 -29.38 -38.59 18.77
C ALA A 10 -28.78 -37.26 19.26
N ALA A 11 -29.43 -36.58 20.23
CA ALA A 11 -28.92 -35.33 20.78
C ALA A 11 -27.54 -35.48 21.44
N ILE A 12 -27.30 -36.56 22.19
CA ILE A 12 -25.99 -36.86 22.79
C ILE A 12 -24.94 -37.14 21.70
N PHE A 13 -25.33 -37.88 20.66
CA PHE A 13 -24.44 -38.21 19.54
C PHE A 13 -24.05 -36.98 18.71
N PHE A 14 -24.96 -36.02 18.54
CA PHE A 14 -24.71 -34.78 17.79
C PHE A 14 -24.18 -33.62 18.64
N LEU A 15 -24.16 -33.74 19.98
CA LEU A 15 -23.61 -32.73 20.90
C LEU A 15 -22.16 -32.28 20.60
N PRO A 16 -21.22 -33.14 20.14
CA PRO A 16 -19.86 -32.69 19.83
C PRO A 16 -19.78 -31.89 18.53
N LEU A 17 -20.75 -31.97 17.61
CA LEU A 17 -20.66 -31.28 16.32
C LEU A 17 -20.64 -29.75 16.43
N PRO A 18 -21.47 -29.10 17.27
CA PRO A 18 -21.35 -27.66 17.51
C PRO A 18 -19.97 -27.24 18.00
N LEU A 19 -19.32 -28.06 18.85
CA LEU A 19 -17.97 -27.78 19.35
C LEU A 19 -16.93 -27.89 18.23
N VAL A 20 -16.96 -28.98 17.46
CA VAL A 20 -16.08 -29.17 16.31
C VAL A 20 -16.28 -28.04 15.28
N PHE A 21 -17.52 -27.66 15.01
CA PHE A 21 -17.81 -26.58 14.07
C PHE A 21 -17.30 -25.22 14.56
N ALA A 22 -17.45 -24.91 15.86
CA ALA A 22 -16.90 -23.70 16.45
C ALA A 22 -15.36 -23.68 16.39
N GLU A 23 -14.71 -24.82 16.64
CA GLU A 23 -13.26 -24.95 16.56
C GLU A 23 -12.75 -24.77 15.12
N VAL A 24 -13.42 -25.37 14.14
CA VAL A 24 -13.13 -25.19 12.71
C VAL A 24 -13.24 -23.71 12.30
N LEU A 25 -14.29 -23.01 12.73
CA LEU A 25 -14.46 -21.58 12.46
C LEU A 25 -13.33 -20.75 13.08
N TYR A 26 -12.96 -21.06 14.32
CA TYR A 26 -11.88 -20.38 15.03
C TYR A 26 -10.53 -20.58 14.34
N LEU A 27 -10.17 -21.83 14.01
CA LEU A 27 -8.92 -22.17 13.34
C LEU A 27 -8.84 -21.57 11.93
N ALA A 28 -9.94 -21.59 11.18
CA ALA A 28 -10.00 -20.95 9.87
C ALA A 28 -9.77 -19.44 9.97
N HIS A 29 -10.39 -18.77 10.96
CA HIS A 29 -10.21 -17.35 11.20
C HIS A 29 -8.76 -17.00 11.56
N GLU A 30 -8.17 -17.70 12.54
CA GLU A 30 -6.76 -17.54 12.93
C GLU A 30 -5.80 -17.79 11.76
N SER A 31 -6.07 -18.81 10.94
CA SER A 31 -5.27 -19.09 9.74
C SER A 31 -5.35 -17.95 8.73
N VAL A 32 -6.54 -17.40 8.47
CA VAL A 32 -6.70 -16.24 7.58
C VAL A 32 -5.95 -15.04 8.14
N GLN A 33 -6.13 -14.73 9.42
CA GLN A 33 -5.48 -13.59 10.08
C GLN A 33 -3.96 -13.69 10.01
N SER A 34 -3.37 -14.82 10.41
CA SER A 34 -1.92 -15.03 10.34
C SER A 34 -1.38 -14.93 8.91
N ASN A 35 -2.11 -15.42 7.90
CA ASN A 35 -1.71 -15.25 6.51
C ASN A 35 -1.75 -13.78 6.07
N LEU A 36 -2.78 -13.02 6.46
CA LEU A 36 -2.85 -11.59 6.17
C LEU A 36 -1.71 -10.82 6.83
N ASP A 37 -1.40 -11.11 8.09
CA ASP A 37 -0.32 -10.44 8.82
C ASP A 37 1.04 -10.68 8.14
N HIS A 38 1.33 -11.92 7.75
CA HIS A 38 2.55 -12.26 7.01
C HIS A 38 2.60 -11.62 5.62
N LEU A 39 1.47 -11.56 4.90
CA LEU A 39 1.42 -10.89 3.61
C LEU A 39 1.70 -9.41 3.75
N LEU A 40 1.06 -8.76 4.72
CA LEU A 40 1.19 -7.34 4.93
C LEU A 40 2.59 -6.97 5.42
N GLU A 41 3.20 -7.78 6.30
CA GLU A 41 4.60 -7.64 6.70
C GLU A 41 5.55 -7.69 5.50
N LYS A 42 5.41 -8.70 4.64
CA LYS A 42 6.22 -8.80 3.42
C LYS A 42 5.99 -7.61 2.49
N ASN A 43 4.74 -7.20 2.30
CA ASN A 43 4.40 -6.11 1.40
C ASN A 43 4.95 -4.76 1.90
N ILE A 44 4.93 -4.51 3.21
CA ILE A 44 5.56 -3.33 3.80
C ILE A 44 7.07 -3.36 3.62
N GLN A 45 7.73 -4.51 3.83
CA GLN A 45 9.18 -4.61 3.61
C GLN A 45 9.56 -4.26 2.16
N ILE A 46 8.81 -4.79 1.19
CA ILE A 46 9.03 -4.50 -0.23
C ILE A 46 8.73 -3.03 -0.56
N ALA A 47 7.63 -2.49 -0.03
CA ALA A 47 7.30 -1.08 -0.20
C ALA A 47 8.39 -0.17 0.38
N ASP A 48 8.87 -0.45 1.60
CA ASP A 48 9.95 0.31 2.24
C ASP A 48 11.25 0.24 1.43
N GLU A 49 11.57 -0.91 0.83
CA GLU A 49 12.74 -1.07 -0.05
C GLU A 49 12.63 -0.19 -1.30
N ILE A 50 11.47 -0.18 -1.97
CA ILE A 50 11.21 0.69 -3.12
C ILE A 50 11.33 2.16 -2.72
N LEU A 51 10.68 2.56 -1.62
CA LEU A 51 10.71 3.95 -1.14
C LEU A 51 12.13 4.39 -0.78
N PHE A 52 12.95 3.50 -0.20
CA PHE A 52 14.34 3.77 0.13
C PHE A 52 15.23 3.90 -1.11
N GLN A 53 14.98 3.09 -2.14
CA GLN A 53 15.67 3.22 -3.43
C GLN A 53 15.35 4.58 -4.07
N ILE A 54 14.07 4.97 -4.11
CA ILE A 54 13.65 6.28 -4.60
C ILE A 54 14.28 7.42 -3.79
N GLU A 55 14.31 7.32 -2.47
CA GLU A 55 14.98 8.34 -1.64
C GLU A 55 16.49 8.43 -1.96
N THR A 56 17.13 7.31 -2.25
CA THR A 56 18.55 7.27 -2.63
C THR A 56 18.78 7.93 -4.00
N GLU A 57 17.90 7.68 -4.97
CA GLU A 57 17.94 8.36 -6.28
C GLU A 57 17.70 9.87 -6.13
N ASN A 58 16.74 10.27 -5.30
CA ASN A 58 16.49 11.67 -4.97
C ASN A 58 17.75 12.35 -4.40
N ARG A 59 18.41 11.71 -3.42
CA ARG A 59 19.64 12.24 -2.82
C ARG A 59 20.76 12.35 -3.84
N THR A 60 20.89 11.39 -4.75
CA THR A 60 21.89 11.40 -5.83
C THR A 60 21.64 12.53 -6.82
N ALA A 61 20.38 12.74 -7.24
CA ALA A 61 20.00 13.84 -8.11
C ALA A 61 20.28 15.22 -7.49
N LEU A 62 20.14 15.34 -6.17
CA LEU A 62 20.42 16.57 -5.43
C LEU A 62 21.92 16.91 -5.28
N ILE A 63 22.84 16.02 -5.66
CA ILE A 63 24.29 16.33 -5.73
C ILE A 63 24.57 17.32 -6.88
N HIS A 64 23.87 17.17 -8.00
CA HIS A 64 24.01 18.01 -9.19
C HIS A 64 22.62 18.43 -9.72
N PRO A 65 21.87 19.25 -8.97
CA PRO A 65 20.44 19.49 -9.20
C PRO A 65 20.12 20.21 -10.52
N GLU A 66 21.11 20.84 -11.17
CA GLU A 66 20.94 21.58 -12.42
C GLU A 66 21.24 20.74 -13.68
N ARG A 67 21.69 19.48 -13.53
CA ARG A 67 22.01 18.60 -14.65
C ARG A 67 20.77 17.83 -15.14
N CYS A 68 19.78 18.56 -15.67
CA CYS A 68 18.51 17.96 -16.08
C CYS A 68 18.68 16.84 -17.13
N GLU A 69 19.60 16.98 -18.09
CA GLU A 69 19.84 15.93 -19.10
C GLU A 69 20.35 14.61 -18.47
N GLN A 70 21.23 14.71 -17.48
CA GLN A 70 21.73 13.55 -16.74
C GLN A 70 20.61 12.90 -15.92
N LEU A 71 19.76 13.71 -15.28
CA LEU A 71 18.58 13.24 -14.56
C LEU A 71 17.65 12.44 -15.48
N GLN A 72 17.35 12.95 -16.67
CA GLN A 72 16.51 12.25 -17.65
C GLN A 72 17.13 10.92 -18.07
N GLN A 73 18.43 10.90 -18.40
CA GLN A 73 19.12 9.69 -18.86
C GLN A 73 19.18 8.61 -17.78
N ASN A 74 19.44 9.00 -16.52
CA ASN A 74 19.52 8.07 -15.41
C ASN A 74 18.16 7.43 -15.12
N LEU A 75 17.08 8.23 -15.16
CA LEU A 75 15.75 7.78 -14.72
C LEU A 75 14.87 7.25 -15.86
N MET A 76 15.33 7.28 -17.10
CA MET A 76 14.56 6.80 -18.26
C MET A 76 14.16 5.31 -18.16
N PHE A 77 14.90 4.52 -17.39
CA PHE A 77 14.70 3.08 -17.24
C PHE A 77 14.28 2.65 -15.83
N GLU A 78 14.15 3.58 -14.90
CA GLU A 78 13.68 3.28 -13.56
C GLU A 78 12.18 2.99 -13.60
N ARG A 79 11.76 1.87 -13.01
CA ARG A 79 10.38 1.36 -13.14
C ARG A 79 9.48 1.76 -11.98
N ASP A 80 10.08 2.12 -10.86
CA ASP A 80 9.45 2.59 -9.64
C ASP A 80 9.20 4.10 -9.65
N ILE A 81 9.82 4.82 -10.58
CA ILE A 81 9.73 6.28 -10.73
C ILE A 81 8.94 6.62 -11.99
N ASP A 82 7.75 7.22 -11.80
CA ASP A 82 7.02 7.80 -12.91
C ASP A 82 7.67 9.12 -13.35
N GLU A 83 7.98 10.01 -12.40
CA GLU A 83 8.67 11.27 -12.69
C GLU A 83 9.39 11.79 -11.44
N MET A 84 10.61 12.28 -11.61
CA MET A 84 11.34 13.03 -10.59
C MET A 84 11.43 14.50 -10.98
N LEU A 85 11.07 15.37 -10.04
CA LEU A 85 11.16 16.82 -10.16
C LEU A 85 12.26 17.34 -9.23
N ILE A 86 13.12 18.21 -9.75
CA ILE A 86 14.01 19.01 -8.92
C ILE A 86 13.41 20.41 -8.80
N VAL A 87 13.21 20.86 -7.57
CA VAL A 87 12.60 22.14 -7.27
C VAL A 87 13.58 22.99 -6.46
N LYS A 88 13.67 24.28 -6.80
CA LYS A 88 14.45 25.28 -6.10
C LYS A 88 13.50 26.31 -5.50
N GLY A 89 13.36 26.32 -4.17
CA GLY A 89 12.29 27.06 -3.52
C GLY A 89 10.91 26.55 -3.96
N ASP A 90 10.20 27.34 -4.76
CA ASP A 90 8.86 27.04 -5.29
C ASP A 90 8.82 26.85 -6.81
N GLU A 91 9.98 26.76 -7.46
CA GLU A 91 10.07 26.62 -8.92
C GLU A 91 10.68 25.27 -9.31
N ILE A 92 10.02 24.55 -10.21
CA ILE A 92 10.55 23.32 -10.81
C ILE A 92 11.63 23.73 -11.81
N ILE A 93 12.84 23.21 -11.64
CA ILE A 93 13.99 23.47 -12.52
C ILE A 93 14.30 22.29 -13.46
N CYS A 94 14.06 21.05 -13.01
CA CYS A 94 14.24 19.84 -13.82
C CYS A 94 13.06 18.89 -13.63
N SER A 95 12.74 18.17 -14.69
CA SER A 95 11.88 16.98 -14.71
C SER A 95 12.62 15.84 -15.41
N SER A 96 12.53 14.64 -14.86
CA SER A 96 13.07 13.43 -15.50
C SER A 96 12.35 13.05 -16.80
N LYS A 97 11.14 13.58 -17.05
CA LYS A 97 10.37 13.38 -18.29
C LYS A 97 10.54 14.53 -19.28
N LEU A 98 10.47 15.76 -18.80
CA LEU A 98 10.37 16.97 -19.63
C LEU A 98 11.68 17.75 -19.74
N GLY A 99 12.71 17.38 -18.97
CA GLY A 99 14.02 18.02 -19.00
C GLY A 99 14.00 19.34 -18.23
N HIS A 100 14.57 20.40 -18.80
CA HIS A 100 14.58 21.71 -18.15
C HIS A 100 13.17 22.30 -18.13
N LEU A 101 12.70 22.68 -16.95
CA LEU A 101 11.44 23.38 -16.72
C LEU A 101 11.71 24.63 -15.89
N SER A 102 10.83 25.62 -15.99
CA SER A 102 10.90 26.85 -15.19
C SER A 102 9.46 27.30 -15.00
N LYS A 103 8.82 26.68 -14.00
CA LYS A 103 7.41 26.89 -13.67
C LYS A 103 7.17 26.75 -12.17
N PRO A 104 6.20 27.48 -11.60
CA PRO A 104 5.82 27.29 -10.21
C PRO A 104 5.38 25.85 -9.93
N LEU A 105 5.86 25.27 -8.83
CA LEU A 105 5.51 23.92 -8.40
C LEU A 105 3.99 23.78 -8.22
N SER A 106 3.34 24.79 -7.66
CA SER A 106 1.89 24.81 -7.43
C SER A 106 1.05 24.78 -8.71
N GLU A 107 1.60 25.17 -9.86
CA GLU A 107 0.92 25.06 -11.15
C GLU A 107 0.98 23.65 -11.73
N TYR A 108 1.93 22.83 -11.27
CA TYR A 108 2.12 21.46 -11.75
C TYR A 108 1.58 20.41 -10.77
N LEU A 109 1.98 20.50 -9.50
CA LEU A 109 1.76 19.48 -8.48
C LEU A 109 1.35 20.12 -7.16
N THR A 110 0.23 19.66 -6.62
CA THR A 110 -0.27 20.05 -5.29
C THR A 110 -0.17 18.88 -4.32
N PHE A 111 0.40 19.10 -3.14
CA PHE A 111 0.56 18.08 -2.09
C PHE A 111 0.77 18.73 -0.72
N ARG A 112 0.72 17.93 0.35
CA ARG A 112 1.03 18.42 1.70
C ARG A 112 2.55 18.53 1.90
N PRO A 113 3.10 19.73 2.12
CA PRO A 113 4.54 19.88 2.35
C PRO A 113 4.93 19.30 3.72
N ASN A 114 6.24 19.09 3.91
CA ASN A 114 6.93 18.70 5.16
C ASN A 114 6.92 17.21 5.52
N HIS A 115 6.37 16.34 4.69
CA HIS A 115 6.45 14.89 4.89
C HIS A 115 7.32 14.24 3.81
N ALA A 116 8.15 13.27 4.22
CA ALA A 116 9.02 12.55 3.30
C ALA A 116 8.24 11.63 2.35
N LEU A 117 7.11 11.10 2.81
CA LEU A 117 6.13 10.36 2.02
C LEU A 117 4.79 11.06 2.13
N THR A 118 4.12 11.30 1.02
CA THR A 118 2.81 11.98 1.02
C THR A 118 2.01 11.64 -0.23
N PHE A 119 0.74 12.02 -0.24
CA PHE A 119 -0.06 12.01 -1.45
C PHE A 119 -0.07 13.39 -2.09
N GLY A 120 -0.09 13.42 -3.42
CA GLY A 120 -0.26 14.63 -4.20
C GLY A 120 -1.13 14.42 -5.42
N GLN A 121 -1.27 15.48 -6.19
CA GLN A 121 -2.11 15.50 -7.37
C GLN A 121 -1.47 16.40 -8.42
N ILE A 122 -1.31 15.89 -9.64
CA ILE A 122 -0.96 16.71 -10.79
C ILE A 122 -2.20 17.50 -11.18
N ASN A 123 -2.04 18.81 -11.39
CA ASN A 123 -3.15 19.68 -11.76
C ASN A 123 -3.78 19.23 -13.08
N GLY A 124 -5.08 18.91 -13.04
CA GLY A 124 -5.83 18.40 -14.20
C GLY A 124 -5.95 16.88 -14.27
N LEU A 125 -5.37 16.13 -13.34
CA LEU A 125 -5.59 14.70 -13.16
C LEU A 125 -6.29 14.44 -11.82
N ASP A 126 -7.35 13.65 -11.81
CA ASP A 126 -8.16 13.38 -10.60
C ASP A 126 -7.63 12.24 -9.73
N GLU A 127 -6.52 11.61 -10.14
CA GLU A 127 -5.98 10.44 -9.45
C GLU A 127 -4.89 10.84 -8.43
N PRO A 128 -4.99 10.37 -7.17
CA PRO A 128 -3.96 10.65 -6.16
C PRO A 128 -2.66 9.92 -6.52
N LEU A 129 -1.55 10.62 -6.37
CA LEU A 129 -0.19 10.15 -6.60
C LEU A 129 0.52 9.93 -5.28
N LEU A 130 1.32 8.88 -5.21
CA LEU A 130 2.24 8.66 -4.09
C LEU A 130 3.55 9.39 -4.38
N LEU A 131 4.01 10.19 -3.43
CA LEU A 131 5.16 11.08 -3.59
C LEU A 131 6.22 10.83 -2.53
N VAL A 132 7.48 10.76 -2.95
CA VAL A 132 8.66 10.82 -2.06
C VAL A 132 9.32 12.19 -2.18
N VAL A 133 9.40 12.91 -1.07
CA VAL A 133 9.99 14.25 -1.00
C VAL A 133 11.30 14.19 -0.21
N THR A 134 12.39 14.56 -0.85
CA THR A 134 13.72 14.60 -0.23
C THR A 134 14.27 16.02 -0.24
N GLN A 135 14.65 16.51 0.94
CA GLN A 135 15.25 17.84 1.08
C GLN A 135 16.73 17.81 0.72
N GLY A 136 17.18 18.79 -0.05
CA GLY A 136 18.57 19.02 -0.41
C GLY A 136 19.18 20.24 0.28
N GLN A 137 20.36 20.64 -0.19
CA GLN A 137 21.01 21.88 0.27
C GLN A 137 20.40 23.11 -0.42
N GLN A 138 20.60 24.30 0.14
CA GLN A 138 20.34 25.60 -0.52
C GLN A 138 18.93 25.71 -1.17
N THR A 139 17.88 25.29 -0.45
CA THR A 139 16.46 25.33 -0.88
C THR A 139 16.09 24.36 -2.02
N TYR A 140 17.00 23.47 -2.43
CA TYR A 140 16.66 22.40 -3.36
C TYR A 140 15.87 21.29 -2.67
N LYS A 141 14.91 20.72 -3.39
CA LYS A 141 14.18 19.51 -3.01
C LYS A 141 13.97 18.64 -4.25
N ALA A 142 14.03 17.33 -4.06
CA ALA A 142 13.62 16.35 -5.07
C ALA A 142 12.23 15.83 -4.68
N ILE A 143 11.32 15.81 -5.64
CA ILE A 143 9.97 15.29 -5.47
C ILE A 143 9.79 14.21 -6.53
N THR A 144 9.59 12.98 -6.08
CA THR A 144 9.41 11.84 -6.97
C THR A 144 8.01 11.31 -6.90
N ILE A 145 7.38 11.23 -8.06
CA ILE A 145 6.09 10.61 -8.31
C ILE A 145 6.37 9.13 -8.55
N ILE A 146 5.79 8.27 -7.71
CA ILE A 146 5.94 6.82 -7.81
C ILE A 146 5.05 6.29 -8.94
N ASP A 147 5.56 5.36 -9.73
CA ASP A 147 4.73 4.62 -10.69
C ASP A 147 3.73 3.74 -9.93
N ARG A 148 2.45 4.12 -10.01
CA ARG A 148 1.37 3.46 -9.29
C ARG A 148 1.20 2.01 -9.72
N ASP A 149 1.30 1.73 -11.01
CA ASP A 149 1.00 0.42 -11.56
C ASP A 149 2.10 -0.56 -11.18
N TYR A 150 3.36 -0.14 -11.25
CA TYR A 150 4.50 -0.89 -10.75
C TYR A 150 4.43 -1.10 -9.24
N PHE A 151 4.21 -0.03 -8.46
CA PHE A 151 4.15 -0.12 -7.00
C PHE A 151 3.02 -1.04 -6.55
N GLY A 152 1.80 -0.84 -7.06
CA GLY A 152 0.62 -1.65 -6.73
C GLY A 152 0.73 -3.11 -7.17
N ALA A 153 1.35 -3.38 -8.33
CA ALA A 153 1.60 -4.75 -8.78
C ALA A 153 2.66 -5.46 -7.93
N THR A 154 3.72 -4.74 -7.54
CA THR A 154 4.86 -5.31 -6.80
C THR A 154 4.49 -5.64 -5.35
N ILE A 155 3.71 -4.78 -4.69
CA ILE A 155 3.21 -5.04 -3.34
C ILE A 155 1.97 -5.95 -3.32
N GLY A 156 1.43 -6.34 -4.49
CA GLY A 156 0.32 -7.30 -4.60
C GLY A 156 -1.06 -6.76 -4.17
N PHE A 157 -1.19 -5.47 -3.90
CA PHE A 157 -2.43 -4.86 -3.41
C PHE A 157 -3.60 -4.92 -4.41
N ASN A 158 -3.31 -4.92 -5.71
CA ASN A 158 -4.36 -4.98 -6.75
C ASN A 158 -4.51 -6.36 -7.41
N ASN A 159 -3.61 -7.30 -7.14
CA ASN A 159 -3.51 -8.55 -7.93
C ASN A 159 -3.60 -9.84 -7.08
N ASP A 160 -3.68 -9.73 -5.75
CA ASP A 160 -3.79 -10.89 -4.87
C ASP A 160 -5.26 -11.27 -4.62
N LEU A 161 -5.69 -12.42 -5.15
CA LEU A 161 -7.05 -12.94 -5.00
C LEU A 161 -7.46 -13.19 -3.54
N ARG A 162 -6.49 -13.24 -2.62
CA ARG A 162 -6.75 -13.38 -1.19
C ARG A 162 -7.26 -12.08 -0.57
N LEU A 163 -7.11 -10.96 -1.25
CA LEU A 163 -7.46 -9.64 -0.74
C LEU A 163 -8.75 -9.14 -1.38
N LYS A 164 -9.70 -8.71 -0.55
CA LYS A 164 -10.91 -7.99 -0.98
C LYS A 164 -10.59 -6.55 -1.34
N ARG A 165 -9.71 -5.95 -0.54
CA ARG A 165 -9.21 -4.59 -0.69
C ARG A 165 -7.95 -4.40 0.14
N SER A 166 -7.22 -3.37 -0.26
CA SER A 166 -6.11 -2.81 0.47
C SER A 166 -6.29 -1.30 0.63
N ALA A 167 -5.68 -0.73 1.67
CA ALA A 167 -5.63 0.72 1.81
C ALA A 167 -4.28 1.15 2.39
N LEU A 168 -3.82 2.32 1.97
CA LEU A 168 -2.62 2.98 2.47
C LEU A 168 -3.04 4.27 3.17
N PHE A 169 -2.63 4.41 4.43
CA PHE A 169 -2.86 5.58 5.26
C PHE A 169 -1.52 6.28 5.46
N ILE A 170 -1.44 7.55 5.07
CA ILE A 170 -0.22 8.36 5.21
C ILE A 170 -0.64 9.64 5.92
N HIS A 171 -0.20 9.79 7.17
CA HIS A 171 -0.68 10.85 8.06
C HIS A 171 -2.22 10.87 8.12
N ASP A 172 -2.87 11.96 7.72
CA ASP A 172 -4.35 12.06 7.72
C ASP A 172 -4.99 11.69 6.38
N ASP A 173 -4.20 11.33 5.37
CA ASP A 173 -4.68 10.97 4.04
C ASP A 173 -4.80 9.45 3.88
N VAL A 174 -5.70 9.02 2.98
CA VAL A 174 -5.93 7.61 2.69
C VAL A 174 -6.20 7.37 1.21
N VAL A 175 -5.62 6.29 0.69
CA VAL A 175 -5.91 5.76 -0.65
C VAL A 175 -6.33 4.29 -0.55
N PRO A 176 -7.43 3.87 -1.21
CA PRO A 176 -8.35 4.72 -1.98
C PRO A 176 -9.16 5.66 -1.08
N ALA A 177 -9.65 6.76 -1.66
CA ALA A 177 -10.43 7.76 -0.93
C ALA A 177 -11.66 7.12 -0.26
N GLY A 178 -11.90 7.48 1.01
CA GLY A 178 -13.01 6.92 1.78
C GLY A 178 -12.79 5.50 2.31
N ALA A 179 -11.58 4.93 2.16
CA ALA A 179 -11.29 3.62 2.74
C ALA A 179 -11.47 3.63 4.26
N SER A 180 -12.27 2.68 4.76
CA SER A 180 -12.53 2.51 6.18
C SER A 180 -11.59 1.49 6.81
N ARG A 181 -11.23 1.72 8.07
CA ARG A 181 -10.53 0.74 8.92
C ARG A 181 -11.41 -0.43 9.36
N LYS A 182 -12.72 -0.37 9.11
CA LYS A 182 -13.67 -1.45 9.40
C LYS A 182 -14.03 -2.18 8.11
N GLY A 183 -14.32 -3.47 8.24
CA GLY A 183 -14.65 -4.37 7.13
C GLY A 183 -15.52 -5.53 7.61
N THR A 184 -15.87 -6.42 6.68
CA THR A 184 -16.74 -7.58 6.97
C THR A 184 -15.94 -8.85 7.22
N ASN A 185 -14.72 -8.90 6.69
CA ASN A 185 -13.81 -10.04 6.80
C ASN A 185 -12.64 -9.72 7.73
N PRO A 186 -11.79 -10.71 8.07
CA PRO A 186 -10.55 -10.46 8.82
C PRO A 186 -9.71 -9.36 8.16
N ILE A 187 -9.10 -8.52 8.99
CA ILE A 187 -8.32 -7.34 8.56
C ILE A 187 -6.98 -7.37 9.26
N ALA A 188 -5.91 -7.23 8.49
CA ALA A 188 -4.58 -6.98 9.01
C ALA A 188 -4.23 -5.50 8.88
N PHE A 189 -3.46 -5.01 9.85
CA PHE A 189 -2.85 -3.69 9.86
C PHE A 189 -1.37 -3.85 10.15
N ASN A 190 -0.55 -3.08 9.44
CA ASN A 190 0.87 -3.00 9.73
C ASN A 190 1.38 -1.61 9.33
N GLU A 191 2.46 -1.17 9.95
CA GLU A 191 3.01 0.17 9.80
C GLU A 191 4.48 0.11 9.39
N SER A 192 4.87 1.04 8.52
CA SER A 192 6.27 1.26 8.19
C SER A 192 6.96 1.97 9.34
N LYS A 193 8.12 1.45 9.71
CA LYS A 193 8.98 2.04 10.75
C LYS A 193 9.88 3.15 10.19
N VAL A 194 9.93 3.31 8.87
CA VAL A 194 10.85 4.21 8.17
C VAL A 194 10.11 5.39 7.53
N PHE A 195 8.95 5.14 6.92
CA PHE A 195 8.22 6.14 6.12
C PHE A 195 6.86 6.56 6.72
N GLU A 196 6.59 6.18 7.97
CA GLU A 196 5.42 6.65 8.76
C GLU A 196 4.04 6.46 8.08
N TYR A 197 3.90 5.42 7.23
CA TYR A 197 2.62 5.02 6.66
C TYR A 197 2.09 3.74 7.32
N GLN A 198 0.79 3.52 7.19
CA GLN A 198 0.13 2.29 7.60
C GLN A 198 -0.59 1.65 6.43
N ALA A 199 -0.43 0.34 6.29
CA ALA A 199 -1.15 -0.45 5.31
C ALA A 199 -2.26 -1.27 5.98
N LEU A 200 -3.32 -1.51 5.23
CA LEU A 200 -4.45 -2.37 5.58
C LEU A 200 -4.67 -3.38 4.48
N ALA A 201 -4.90 -4.63 4.86
CA ALA A 201 -5.36 -5.69 3.97
C ALA A 201 -6.60 -6.37 4.56
N GLU A 202 -7.71 -6.43 3.80
CA GLU A 202 -8.90 -7.20 4.18
C GLU A 202 -9.00 -8.46 3.33
N ALA A 203 -9.25 -9.61 3.97
CA ALA A 203 -9.40 -10.87 3.26
C ALA A 203 -10.62 -10.88 2.32
N SER A 204 -10.48 -11.55 1.17
CA SER A 204 -11.59 -11.85 0.26
C SER A 204 -12.51 -12.91 0.83
N ASP A 205 -13.79 -12.84 0.45
CA ASP A 205 -14.79 -13.85 0.82
C ASP A 205 -14.34 -15.24 0.34
N LEU A 206 -13.78 -15.30 -0.88
CA LEU A 206 -13.18 -16.50 -1.46
C LEU A 206 -12.09 -17.10 -0.57
N PHE A 207 -11.17 -16.28 -0.05
CA PHE A 207 -10.07 -16.77 0.77
C PHE A 207 -10.56 -17.30 2.12
N VAL A 208 -11.53 -16.61 2.74
CA VAL A 208 -12.16 -17.04 3.99
C VAL A 208 -12.90 -18.36 3.79
N GLU A 209 -13.70 -18.49 2.73
CA GLU A 209 -14.43 -19.72 2.41
C GLU A 209 -13.49 -20.89 2.11
N GLN A 210 -12.44 -20.68 1.33
CA GLN A 210 -11.45 -21.72 1.03
C GLN A 210 -10.77 -22.24 2.31
N LYS A 211 -10.41 -21.34 3.23
CA LYS A 211 -9.82 -21.72 4.51
C LYS A 211 -10.80 -22.48 5.38
N LEU A 212 -12.06 -22.02 5.45
CA LEU A 212 -13.10 -22.75 6.19
C LEU A 212 -13.27 -24.18 5.67
N ILE A 213 -13.39 -24.36 4.36
CA ILE A 213 -13.55 -25.67 3.73
C ILE A 213 -12.34 -26.58 4.03
N SER A 214 -11.12 -26.02 4.03
CA SER A 214 -9.89 -26.79 4.29
C SER A 214 -9.76 -27.37 5.70
N TYR A 215 -10.50 -26.84 6.67
CA TYR A 215 -10.57 -27.41 8.03
C TYR A 215 -11.77 -28.35 8.22
N ILE A 216 -12.72 -28.36 7.27
CA ILE A 216 -13.89 -29.26 7.27
C ILE A 216 -13.59 -30.58 6.56
N ILE A 217 -12.86 -30.52 5.44
CA ILE A 217 -12.48 -31.68 4.59
C ILE A 217 -11.15 -32.25 5.08
#